data_AF-F5VS20-F1
#
_entry.id   AF-F5VS20-F1
#
_cell.length_a   1.000
_cell.length_b   1.000
_cell.length_c   1.000
_cell.angle_alpha   90.00
_cell.angle_beta   90.00
_cell.angle_gamma   90.00
#
_symmetry.space_group_name_H-M   'P 1'
#
loop_
_entity.id
_entity.type
_entity.pdbx_description
1 polymer ?
#
loop_
_entity_poly.entity_id
_entity_poly.type
_entity_poly.pdbx_seq_one_letter_code
_entity_poly.pdbx_strand_id
1 'polypeptide(L)'
;MLTPVEDYQLTLKIEVIKERGANILAQLYRFQDEQGIAFDDTSNPWVLMSDDLSDLINTRIYLVSAFEDIERFNGYLDGIERMLEQATHLVVA
;
A
#
# COMPACT_ATOMS: atom_id res chain seq x y z
N MET A 1 20.01 -13.33 13.45
CA MET A 1 18.74 -14.05 13.71
C MET A 1 18.00 -13.24 14.75
N LEU A 2 16.72 -12.94 14.52
CA LEU A 2 15.91 -12.15 15.44
C LEU A 2 15.71 -12.93 16.75
N THR A 3 15.75 -12.22 17.87
CA THR A 3 15.31 -12.74 19.16
C THR A 3 13.78 -12.92 19.15
N PRO A 4 13.21 -13.75 20.05
CA PRO A 4 11.76 -13.91 20.13
C PRO A 4 10.99 -12.59 20.33
N VAL A 5 11.60 -11.63 21.05
CA VAL A 5 11.00 -10.31 21.26
C VAL A 5 11.00 -9.49 19.96
N GLU A 6 12.11 -9.50 19.22
CA GLU A 6 12.21 -8.80 17.93
C GLU A 6 11.28 -9.43 16.87
N ASP A 7 11.12 -10.76 16.89
CA ASP A 7 10.21 -11.48 16.00
C ASP A 7 8.73 -11.10 16.25
N TYR A 8 8.34 -11.02 17.53
CA TYR A 8 7.02 -10.53 17.93
C TYR A 8 6.81 -9.06 17.51
N GLN A 9 7.82 -8.20 17.71
CA GLN A 9 7.76 -6.80 17.28
C GLN A 9 7.63 -6.66 15.77
N LEU A 10 8.34 -7.50 15.00
CA LEU A 10 8.25 -7.52 13.55
C LEU A 10 6.84 -7.93 13.11
N THR A 11 6.28 -8.96 13.73
CA THR A 11 4.90 -9.42 13.47
C THR A 11 3.88 -8.31 13.70
N LEU A 12 3.99 -7.57 14.82
CA LEU A 12 3.09 -6.44 15.09
C LEU A 12 3.24 -5.31 14.04
N LYS A 13 4.47 -5.00 13.61
CA LYS A 13 4.71 -3.99 12.57
C LYS A 13 4.13 -4.43 11.23
N ILE A 14 4.21 -5.71 10.89
CA ILE A 14 3.58 -6.29 9.69
C ILE A 14 2.06 -6.05 9.72
N GLU A 15 1.39 -6.36 10.83
CA GLU A 15 -0.07 -6.16 10.95
C GLU A 15 -0.47 -4.69 10.80
N VAL A 16 0.26 -3.77 11.44
CA VAL A 16 0.01 -2.32 11.30
C VAL A 16 0.17 -1.85 9.85
N ILE A 17 1.22 -2.28 9.16
CA ILE A 17 1.44 -1.93 7.76
C ILE A 17 0.34 -2.52 6.87
N LYS A 18 -0.06 -3.76 7.12
CA LYS A 18 -1.12 -4.42 6.36
C LYS A 18 -2.45 -3.66 6.49
N GLU A 19 -2.83 -3.29 7.71
CA GLU A 19 -4.05 -2.51 7.96
C GLU A 19 -4.02 -1.16 7.24
N ARG A 20 -2.90 -0.44 7.36
CA ARG A 20 -2.69 0.83 6.64
C ARG A 20 -2.77 0.65 5.12
N GLY A 21 -2.06 -0.34 4.58
CA GLY A 21 -2.05 -0.64 3.16
C GLY A 21 -3.43 -0.99 2.62
N ALA A 22 -4.24 -1.75 3.36
CA ALA A 22 -5.62 -2.05 3.00
C ALA A 22 -6.50 -0.78 2.94
N ASN A 23 -6.33 0.14 3.88
CA ASN A 23 -7.05 1.42 3.88
C ASN A 23 -6.65 2.31 2.69
N ILE A 24 -5.36 2.36 2.33
CA ILE A 24 -4.88 3.09 1.14
C ILE A 24 -5.42 2.44 -0.13
N LEU A 25 -5.38 1.11 -0.23
CA LEU A 25 -5.91 0.39 -1.39
C LEU A 25 -7.40 0.66 -1.58
N ALA A 26 -8.18 0.69 -0.51
CA ALA A 26 -9.59 1.05 -0.56
C ALA A 26 -9.81 2.50 -1.04
N GLN A 27 -8.92 3.43 -0.71
CA GLN A 27 -8.97 4.81 -1.22
C GLN A 27 -8.61 4.88 -2.71
N LEU A 28 -7.60 4.10 -3.15
CA LEU A 28 -7.26 3.99 -4.58
C LEU A 28 -8.43 3.48 -5.42
N TYR A 29 -9.11 2.42 -4.97
CA TYR A 29 -10.27 1.89 -5.68
C TYR A 29 -11.40 2.92 -5.77
N ARG A 30 -11.70 3.63 -4.67
CA ARG A 30 -12.69 4.71 -4.72
C ARG A 30 -12.33 5.81 -5.71
N PHE A 31 -11.06 6.22 -5.72
CA PHE A 31 -10.59 7.21 -6.69
C PHE A 31 -10.70 6.71 -8.13
N GLN A 32 -10.31 5.46 -8.40
CA GLN A 32 -10.46 4.85 -9.73
C GLN A 32 -11.93 4.82 -10.18
N ASP A 33 -12.84 4.42 -9.29
CA ASP A 33 -14.29 4.41 -9.55
C ASP A 33 -14.81 5.83 -9.86
N GLU A 34 -14.40 6.84 -9.08
CA GLU A 34 -14.78 8.24 -9.28
C GLU A 34 -14.25 8.82 -10.60
N GLN A 35 -13.08 8.36 -11.06
CA GLN A 35 -12.50 8.76 -12.35
C GLN A 35 -13.00 7.91 -13.52
N GLY A 36 -13.83 6.89 -13.29
CA GLY A 36 -14.31 5.97 -14.32
C GLY A 36 -13.19 5.11 -14.93
N ILE A 37 -12.13 4.84 -14.18
CA ILE A 37 -11.02 3.98 -14.60
C ILE A 37 -11.46 2.52 -14.48
N ALA A 38 -11.37 1.78 -15.59
CA ALA A 38 -11.68 0.35 -15.58
C ALA A 38 -10.64 -0.43 -14.77
N PHE A 39 -11.10 -1.34 -13.91
CA PHE A 39 -10.23 -2.11 -13.02
C PHE A 39 -9.23 -3.01 -13.76
N ASP A 40 -9.53 -3.38 -15.01
CA ASP A 40 -8.71 -4.23 -15.88
C ASP A 40 -7.89 -3.43 -16.90
N ASP A 41 -7.89 -2.10 -16.82
CA ASP A 41 -7.01 -1.26 -17.63
C ASP A 41 -5.59 -1.31 -17.07
N THR A 42 -4.88 -2.41 -17.36
CA THR A 42 -3.48 -2.63 -16.95
C THR A 42 -2.50 -1.65 -17.58
N SER A 43 -2.96 -0.76 -18.47
CA SER A 43 -2.16 0.35 -19.01
C SER A 43 -2.27 1.62 -18.16
N ASN A 44 -3.30 1.72 -17.31
CA ASN A 44 -3.54 2.86 -16.45
C ASN A 44 -2.58 2.85 -15.24
N PRO A 45 -1.85 3.94 -14.97
CA PRO A 45 -0.95 4.01 -13.82
C PRO A 45 -1.62 3.79 -12.46
N TRP A 46 -2.89 4.18 -12.31
CA TRP A 46 -3.62 3.97 -11.06
C TRP A 46 -3.94 2.50 -10.81
N VAL A 47 -4.28 1.75 -11.87
CA VAL A 47 -4.52 0.30 -11.80
C VAL A 47 -3.23 -0.43 -11.47
N LEU A 48 -2.12 -0.07 -12.12
CA LEU A 48 -0.80 -0.64 -11.82
C LEU A 48 -0.40 -0.42 -10.34
N MET A 49 -0.73 0.75 -9.79
CA MET A 49 -0.45 1.07 -8.39
C MET A 49 -1.33 0.28 -7.41
N SER A 50 -2.62 0.12 -7.71
CA SER A 50 -3.50 -0.73 -6.88
C SER A 50 -3.13 -2.20 -6.97
N ASP A 51 -2.72 -2.69 -8.14
CA ASP A 51 -2.27 -4.07 -8.33
C ASP A 51 -0.99 -4.34 -7.54
N ASP A 52 0.01 -3.45 -7.63
CA ASP A 52 1.24 -3.59 -6.86
C ASP A 52 0.99 -3.53 -5.34
N LEU A 53 0.18 -2.58 -4.89
CA LEU A 53 -0.19 -2.47 -3.47
C LEU A 53 -0.98 -3.69 -2.99
N SER A 54 -1.90 -4.20 -3.81
CA SER A 54 -2.65 -5.42 -3.52
C SER A 54 -1.73 -6.63 -3.35
N ASP A 55 -0.75 -6.81 -4.25
CA ASP A 55 0.25 -7.87 -4.11
C ASP A 55 1.14 -7.68 -2.88
N LEU A 56 1.48 -6.43 -2.54
CA LEU A 56 2.24 -6.13 -1.33
C LEU A 56 1.51 -6.65 -0.08
N ILE A 57 0.26 -6.22 0.11
CA ILE A 57 -0.49 -6.50 1.36
C ILE A 57 -0.99 -7.95 1.45
N ASN A 58 -1.17 -8.63 0.32
CA ASN A 58 -1.69 -10.00 0.29
C ASN A 58 -0.60 -11.07 0.22
N THR A 59 0.60 -10.72 -0.28
CA THR A 59 1.67 -11.70 -0.52
C THR A 59 2.98 -11.25 0.10
N ARG A 60 3.57 -10.14 -0.38
CA ARG A 60 4.96 -9.80 -0.07
C ARG A 60 5.19 -9.41 1.39
N ILE A 61 4.18 -8.85 2.06
CA ILE A 61 4.27 -8.46 3.47
C ILE A 61 4.56 -9.64 4.40
N TYR A 62 4.11 -10.84 4.02
CA TYR A 62 4.31 -12.07 4.80
C TYR A 62 5.70 -12.70 4.63
N LEU A 63 6.48 -12.21 3.66
CA LEU A 63 7.84 -12.69 3.38
C LEU A 63 8.91 -11.82 4.06
N VAL A 64 8.49 -10.80 4.81
CA VAL A 64 9.39 -9.89 5.53
C VAL A 64 10.12 -10.65 6.63
N SER A 65 11.43 -10.45 6.68
CA SER A 65 12.31 -11.05 7.70
C SER A 65 13.22 -10.03 8.39
N ALA A 66 13.15 -8.75 7.99
CA ALA A 66 13.97 -7.67 8.51
C ALA A 66 13.15 -6.38 8.70
N PHE A 67 13.49 -5.59 9.71
CA PHE A 67 12.87 -4.29 9.96
C PHE A 67 13.09 -3.28 8.82
N GLU A 68 14.16 -3.42 8.05
CA GLU A 68 14.40 -2.55 6.89
C GLU A 68 13.33 -2.70 5.80
N ASP A 69 12.80 -3.91 5.59
CA ASP A 69 11.71 -4.14 4.65
C ASP A 69 10.42 -3.41 5.07
N ILE A 70 10.16 -3.35 6.39
CA ILE A 70 9.04 -2.60 6.97
C ILE A 70 9.19 -1.11 6.68
N GLU A 71 10.38 -0.54 6.88
CA GLU A 71 10.62 0.87 6.58
C GLU A 71 10.50 1.16 5.08
N ARG A 72 10.96 0.25 4.21
CA ARG A 72 10.77 0.37 2.77
C ARG A 72 9.28 0.37 2.39
N PHE A 73 8.49 -0.52 2.99
CA PHE A 73 7.05 -0.57 2.75
C PHE A 73 6.34 0.67 3.28
N ASN A 74 6.70 1.18 4.46
CA ASN A 74 6.18 2.45 4.95
C ASN A 74 6.47 3.60 3.98
N GLY A 75 7.71 3.74 3.51
CA GLY A 75 8.06 4.78 2.54
C GLY A 75 7.30 4.65 1.22
N TYR A 76 7.02 3.42 0.77
CA TYR A 76 6.18 3.17 -0.39
C TYR A 76 4.72 3.61 -0.16
N LEU A 77 4.11 3.24 0.98
CA LEU A 77 2.76 3.66 1.35
C LEU A 77 2.64 5.19 1.47
N ASP A 78 3.63 5.85 2.07
CA ASP A 78 3.69 7.31 2.15
C ASP A 78 3.72 7.95 0.75
N GLY A 79 4.39 7.30 -0.21
CA GLY A 79 4.42 7.74 -1.60
C GLY A 79 3.05 7.69 -2.27
N ILE A 80 2.32 6.58 -2.09
CA ILE A 80 0.97 6.40 -2.62
C ILE A 80 0.01 7.44 -2.03
N GLU A 81 0.01 7.60 -0.70
CA GLU A 81 -0.88 8.57 -0.05
C GLU A 81 -0.67 10.00 -0.55
N ARG A 82 0.59 10.44 -0.70
CA ARG A 82 0.89 11.78 -1.24
C ARG A 82 0.40 11.95 -2.67
N MET A 83 0.56 10.94 -3.52
CA MET A 83 0.06 10.99 -4.90
C MET A 83 -1.46 11.06 -4.93
N LEU A 84 -2.14 10.28 -4.08
CA LEU A 84 -3.59 10.27 -3.99
C LEU A 84 -4.16 11.59 -3.44
N GLU A 85 -3.54 12.15 -2.42
CA GLU A 85 -3.88 13.47 -1.87
C GLU A 85 -3.79 14.55 -2.96
N GLN A 86 -2.67 14.60 -3.69
CA GLN A 86 -2.49 15.55 -4.80
C GLN A 86 -3.51 15.36 -5.92
N ALA A 87 -3.77 14.12 -6.33
CA ALA A 87 -4.74 13.82 -7.39
C ALA A 87 -6.17 14.20 -6.98
N THR A 88 -6.56 13.92 -5.74
CA THR A 88 -7.89 14.27 -5.22
C THR A 88 -8.08 15.78 -5.15
N HIS A 89 -7.06 16.53 -4.71
CA HIS A 89 -7.12 17.99 -4.69
C HIS A 89 -7.27 18.62 -6.07
N LEU A 90 -6.65 18.03 -7.10
CA LEU A 90 -6.78 18.50 -8.48
C LEU A 90 -8.17 18.26 -9.08
N VAL A 91 -8.91 17.28 -8.58
CA VAL A 91 -10.29 16.99 -9.02
C VAL A 91 -11.31 17.96 -8.40
N VAL A 92 -11.00 18.54 -7.24
CA VAL A 92 -11.91 19.44 -6.50
C VAL A 92 -11.72 20.92 -6.89
N ALA A 93 -10.66 21.27 -7.61
CA ALA A 93 -10.34 22.65 -8.04
C ALA A 93 -10.96 23.01 -9.39
#